data_AF-A0A7C5WKE6-F1
#
_entry.id   AF-A0A7C5WKE6-F1
#
_cell.length_a   1.000
_cell.length_b   1.000
_cell.length_c   1.000
_cell.angle_alpha   90.00
_cell.angle_beta   90.00
_cell.angle_gamma   90.00
#
_symmetry.space_group_name_H-M   'P 1'
#
loop_
_entity.id
_entity.type
_entity.pdbx_description
1 polymer ?
#
loop_
_entity_poly.entity_id
_entity_poly.type
_entity_poly.pdbx_seq_one_letter_code
_entity_poly.pdbx_strand_id
1 'polypeptide(L)' 'FAEFDAEKQIGVHGQTFPDPVEAQCGDVLKGALKPCDCRLFGKACTPETPVGALMVSSEGACAAQYKYADVTIGSTD' A
#
# COMPACT_ATOMS: atom_id res chain seq x y z
N PHE A 1 3.29 -0.25 -31.16
CA PHE A 1 3.33 -0.27 -29.66
C PHE A 1 3.25 1.14 -29.08
N ALA A 2 4.10 2.08 -29.51
CA ALA A 2 4.07 3.47 -29.01
C ALA A 2 2.76 4.23 -29.32
N GLU A 3 2.01 3.81 -30.34
CA GLU A 3 0.68 4.35 -30.67
C GLU A 3 -0.40 4.09 -29.59
N PHE A 4 -0.21 3.08 -28.73
CA PHE A 4 -1.14 2.71 -27.66
C PHE A 4 -0.71 3.22 -26.28
N ASP A 5 0.39 3.97 -26.20
CA ASP A 5 0.93 4.51 -24.95
C ASP A 5 0.22 5.84 -24.62
N ALA A 6 -0.68 5.79 -23.64
CA ALA A 6 -1.44 6.95 -23.20
C ALA A 6 -0.54 8.10 -22.70
N GLU A 7 0.62 7.81 -22.10
CA GLU A 7 1.52 8.88 -21.66
C GLU A 7 2.06 9.68 -22.85
N LYS A 8 2.37 8.99 -23.97
CA LYS A 8 2.84 9.62 -25.21
C LYS A 8 1.74 10.38 -25.95
N GLN A 9 0.53 9.84 -26.00
CA GLN A 9 -0.58 10.48 -26.72
C GLN A 9 -1.10 11.72 -25.98
N ILE A 10 -1.12 11.69 -24.65
CA ILE A 10 -1.70 12.75 -23.80
C ILE A 10 -0.60 13.73 -23.32
N GLY A 11 0.67 13.34 -23.34
CA GLY A 11 1.80 14.21 -22.97
C GLY A 11 2.00 14.38 -21.47
N VAL A 12 1.68 13.37 -20.66
CA VAL A 12 1.70 13.43 -19.18
C VAL A 12 2.99 12.89 -18.55
N HIS A 13 4.10 12.92 -19.27
CA HIS A 13 5.36 12.26 -18.93
C HIS A 13 5.94 12.65 -17.56
N GLY A 14 6.38 11.64 -16.80
CA GLY A 14 7.30 11.81 -15.66
C GLY A 14 6.66 12.22 -14.33
N GLN A 15 5.35 12.06 -14.16
CA GLN A 15 4.69 12.34 -12.89
C GLN A 15 4.83 11.16 -11.92
N THR A 16 5.18 11.45 -10.67
CA THR A 16 5.33 10.44 -9.61
C THR A 16 4.45 10.79 -8.42
N PHE A 17 3.70 9.81 -7.93
CA PHE A 17 2.84 9.93 -6.76
C PHE A 17 3.15 8.79 -5.78
N PRO A 18 4.19 8.94 -4.94
CA PRO A 18 4.49 7.94 -3.94
C PRO A 18 3.42 7.91 -2.84
N ASP A 19 3.35 6.79 -2.13
CA ASP A 19 2.62 6.73 -0.87
C ASP A 19 3.19 7.75 0.14
N PRO A 20 2.40 8.21 1.13
CA PRO A 20 2.89 9.04 2.23
C PRO A 20 4.11 8.42 2.90
N VAL A 21 5.06 9.25 3.35
CA VAL A 21 6.35 8.78 3.92
C VAL A 21 6.13 7.93 5.18
N GLU A 22 5.04 8.18 5.89
CA GLU A 22 4.62 7.44 7.08
C GLU A 22 4.13 6.03 6.72
N ALA A 23 3.65 5.82 5.50
CA ALA A 23 3.24 4.51 4.99
C ALA A 23 4.49 3.72 4.57
N GLN A 24 4.79 2.66 5.32
CA GLN A 24 5.92 1.77 5.05
C GLN A 24 5.63 0.74 3.95
N CYS A 25 4.77 1.10 2.99
CA CYS A 25 4.28 0.23 1.93
C CYS A 25 5.41 -0.29 1.03
N GLY A 26 6.43 0.54 0.74
CA GLY A 26 7.60 0.11 -0.01
C GLY A 26 8.40 -1.00 0.68
N ASP A 27 8.53 -0.95 2.02
CA ASP A 27 9.23 -1.99 2.78
C ASP A 27 8.41 -3.28 2.87
N VAL A 28 7.09 -3.17 2.95
CA VAL A 28 6.17 -4.31 2.83
C VAL A 28 6.27 -4.97 1.45
N LEU A 29 6.27 -4.19 0.37
CA LEU A 29 6.41 -4.71 -1.00
C LEU A 29 7.73 -5.45 -1.22
N LYS A 30 8.83 -4.96 -0.62
CA LYS A 30 10.14 -5.62 -0.68
C LYS A 30 10.24 -6.86 0.22
N GLY A 31 9.23 -7.13 1.06
CA GLY A 31 9.27 -8.20 2.06
C GLY A 31 10.22 -7.92 3.24
N ALA A 32 10.67 -6.66 3.40
CA ALA A 32 11.54 -6.26 4.49
C ALA A 32 10.78 -5.97 5.79
N LEU A 33 9.45 -5.78 5.70
CA LEU A 33 8.54 -5.49 6.80
C LEU A 33 7.24 -6.27 6.60
N LYS A 34 6.68 -6.90 7.63
CA LYS A 34 5.34 -7.48 7.51
C LYS A 34 4.28 -6.39 7.65
N PRO A 35 3.10 -6.50 7.01
CA PRO A 35 2.02 -5.53 7.20
C PRO A 35 1.69 -5.25 8.67
N CYS A 36 1.65 -6.27 9.53
CA CYS A 36 1.41 -6.10 10.98
C CYS A 36 2.50 -5.32 11.73
N ASP A 37 3.71 -5.26 11.17
CA ASP A 37 4.83 -4.51 11.76
C ASP A 37 4.85 -3.05 11.28
N CYS A 38 3.99 -2.69 10.32
CA CYS A 38 3.81 -1.32 9.89
C CYS A 38 3.08 -0.51 10.96
N ARG A 39 3.66 0.65 11.32
CA ARG A 39 3.16 1.51 12.41
C ARG A 39 1.72 1.99 12.22
N LEU A 40 1.26 2.07 10.97
CA LEU A 40 -0.09 2.54 10.62
C LEU A 40 -1.12 1.42 10.48
N PHE A 41 -0.68 0.17 10.30
CA PHE A 41 -1.55 -0.94 9.92
C PHE A 41 -2.61 -1.23 10.99
N GLY A 42 -3.87 -1.31 10.57
CA GLY A 42 -5.02 -1.56 11.44
C GLY A 42 -5.35 -0.43 12.42
N LYS A 43 -4.59 0.67 12.40
CA LYS A 43 -4.80 1.86 13.22
C LYS A 43 -5.28 3.00 12.34
N ALA A 44 -4.35 3.82 11.87
CA ALA A 44 -4.62 4.93 10.97
C ALA A 44 -4.82 4.47 9.51
N CYS A 45 -4.32 3.29 9.15
CA CYS A 45 -4.49 2.69 7.83
C CYS A 45 -5.39 1.46 7.95
N THR A 46 -6.62 1.59 7.46
CA THR A 46 -7.65 0.53 7.39
C THR A 46 -8.28 0.50 5.99
N PRO A 47 -9.09 -0.51 5.62
CA PRO A 47 -9.79 -0.51 4.34
C PRO A 47 -10.72 0.71 4.14
N GLU A 48 -11.33 1.21 5.22
CA GLU A 48 -12.21 2.38 5.19
C GLU A 48 -11.42 3.69 5.12
N THR A 49 -10.23 3.73 5.71
CA THR A 49 -9.31 4.89 5.69
C THR A 49 -7.91 4.43 5.22
N PRO A 50 -7.72 4.17 3.91
CA PRO A 50 -6.45 3.66 3.42
C PRO A 50 -5.43 4.79 3.29
N VAL A 51 -4.24 4.59 3.86
CA VAL A 51 -3.15 5.56 3.76
C VAL A 51 -2.21 5.28 2.58
N GLY A 52 -2.03 4.01 2.21
CA GLY A 52 -1.16 3.62 1.10
C GLY A 52 -1.80 2.61 0.16
N ALA A 53 -1.25 2.50 -1.05
CA ALA A 53 -1.83 1.71 -2.15
C ALA A 53 -2.08 0.24 -1.78
N LEU A 54 -1.26 -0.34 -0.90
CA LEU A 54 -1.38 -1.73 -0.45
C LEU A 54 -2.63 -2.00 0.40
N MET A 55 -3.24 -0.96 0.98
CA MET A 55 -4.51 -1.09 1.71
C MET A 55 -5.72 -0.85 0.78
N VAL A 56 -5.54 -0.12 -0.32
CA VAL A 56 -6.58 0.15 -1.33
C VAL A 56 -6.79 -1.05 -2.25
N SER A 57 -5.70 -1.67 -2.71
CA SER A 57 -5.77 -2.75 -3.69
C SER A 57 -6.26 -4.06 -3.07
N SER A 58 -7.15 -4.77 -3.77
CA SER A 58 -7.57 -6.12 -3.39
C SER A 58 -6.44 -7.15 -3.44
N GLU A 59 -5.39 -6.88 -4.21
CA GLU A 59 -4.17 -7.68 -4.28
C GLU A 59 -3.07 -7.18 -3.33
N GLY A 60 -3.33 -6.07 -2.62
CA GLY A 60 -2.37 -5.48 -1.70
C GLY A 60 -2.15 -6.35 -0.47
N ALA A 61 -0.88 -6.53 -0.09
CA ALA A 61 -0.50 -7.34 1.07
C ALA A 61 -1.16 -6.85 2.37
N CYS A 62 -1.31 -5.53 2.54
CA CYS A 62 -1.99 -4.97 3.70
C CYS A 62 -3.49 -5.30 3.70
N ALA A 63 -4.18 -5.06 2.59
CA ALA A 63 -5.61 -5.38 2.49
C ALA A 63 -5.88 -6.89 2.69
N ALA A 64 -5.04 -7.75 2.09
CA ALA A 64 -5.14 -9.19 2.24
C ALA A 64 -4.92 -9.62 3.71
N GLN A 65 -3.89 -9.09 4.37
CA GLN A 65 -3.62 -9.44 5.76
C GLN A 65 -4.73 -8.93 6.69
N TYR A 66 -5.26 -7.72 6.46
CA TYR A 66 -6.37 -7.19 7.26
C TYR A 66 -7.64 -8.03 7.13
N LYS A 67 -7.90 -8.58 5.93
CA LYS A 67 -9.11 -9.36 5.64
C LYS A 67 -9.06 -10.80 6.15
N TYR A 68 -7.89 -11.43 6.11
CA TYR A 68 -7.79 -12.88 6.29
C TYR A 68 -6.95 -13.33 7.49
N ALA A 69 -6.10 -12.47 8.05
CA ALA A 69 -5.39 -12.79 9.28
C ALA A 69 -6.23 -12.35 10.49
N ASP A 70 -6.18 -13.11 11.58
CA ASP A 70 -6.68 -12.64 12.87
C ASP A 70 -5.84 -11.42 13.28
N VAL A 71 -6.35 -10.23 13.00
CA VAL A 71 -5.67 -8.97 13.29
C VAL A 71 -5.66 -8.79 14.80
N THR A 72 -4.63 -9.35 15.45
CA THR A 72 -4.39 -9.08 16.87
C THR A 72 -3.76 -7.70 16.93
N ILE A 73 -4.59 -6.65 17.03
CA ILE A 73 -4.12 -5.27 17.15
C ILE A 73 -3.49 -5.11 18.53
N GLY A 74 -2.18 -5.40 18.60
CA GLY A 74 -1.34 -5.27 19.79
C GLY A 74 -0.94 -6.61 20.40
N SER A 75 0.21 -7.16 19.97
CA SER A 75 1.11 -7.79 20.94
C SER A 75 2.05 -6.69 21.43
N THR A 76 2.00 -6.41 22.71
CA THR A 76 3.16 -5.80 23.38
C THR A 76 4.07 -6.96 23.71
N ASP A 77 5.34 -6.81 23.35
CA ASP A 77 6.50 -7.71 23.52
C ASP A 77 6.73 -8.78 22.45
#